data_AF-A0A961KWS5-F1
#
_entry.id   AF-A0A961KWS5-F1
#
_cell.length_a   1.000
_cell.length_b   1.000
_cell.length_c   1.000
_cell.angle_alpha   90.00
_cell.angle_beta   90.00
_cell.angle_gamma   90.00
#
_symmetry.space_group_name_H-M   'P 1'
#
loop_
_entity.id
_entity.type
_entity.pdbx_description
1 polymer ?
#
loop_
_entity_poly.entity_id
_entity_poly.type
_entity_poly.pdbx_seq_one_letter_code
_entity_poly.pdbx_strand_id
1 'polypeptide(L)'
;MASATLFISRAEGQPGRYLVVINGEGFHNSVGAEVAARVRGDDPVFDDSLFSIGVGIPNHVLPDGSFSLSTVVPGSKLNEDWGQDEIYALVDVKGFGSSVRTNTVKGHF
;
A
#
# COMPACT_ATOMS: atom_id res chain seq x y z
N MET A 1 18.33 -0.19 5.83
CA MET A 1 17.81 -0.86 4.61
C MET A 1 16.43 -0.30 4.36
N ALA A 2 16.07 0.01 3.11
CA ALA A 2 14.74 0.56 2.83
C ALA A 2 13.66 -0.53 2.98
N SER A 3 12.52 -0.19 3.56
CA SER A 3 11.42 -1.12 3.83
C SER A 3 10.07 -0.41 3.71
N ALA A 4 9.00 -1.17 3.53
CA ALA A 4 7.64 -0.65 3.55
C ALA A 4 6.69 -1.60 4.28
N THR A 5 5.69 -1.04 4.94
CA THR A 5 4.71 -1.76 5.77
C THR A 5 3.30 -1.33 5.41
N LEU A 6 2.41 -2.30 5.24
CA LEU A 6 0.99 -2.13 4.97
C LEU A 6 0.18 -2.33 6.26
N PHE A 7 -0.73 -1.40 6.51
CA PHE A 7 -1.74 -1.47 7.56
C PHE A 7 -3.14 -1.28 6.96
N ILE A 8 -4.08 -2.11 7.40
CA ILE A 8 -5.49 -2.01 7.02
C ILE A 8 -6.32 -2.01 8.30
N SER A 9 -7.21 -1.03 8.45
CA SER A 9 -8.12 -0.93 9.59
C SER A 9 -9.49 -0.45 9.13
N ARG A 10 -10.52 -0.61 9.98
CA ARG A 10 -11.83 -0.02 9.70
C ARG A 10 -11.70 1.51 9.70
N ALA A 11 -12.31 2.17 8.71
CA ALA A 11 -12.35 3.62 8.66
C ALA A 11 -13.34 4.14 9.71
N GLU A 12 -12.86 4.98 10.63
CA GLU A 12 -13.68 5.54 11.70
C GLU A 12 -14.86 6.35 11.14
N GLY A 13 -16.06 6.12 11.70
CA GLY A 13 -17.28 6.79 11.25
C GLY A 13 -17.79 6.39 9.86
N GLN A 14 -17.16 5.41 9.18
CA GLN A 14 -17.51 5.01 7.82
C GLN A 14 -17.75 3.48 7.73
N PRO A 15 -18.96 3.00 8.06
CA PRO A 15 -19.30 1.58 8.00
C PRO A 15 -19.02 0.95 6.63
N GLY A 16 -18.42 -0.24 6.63
CA GLY A 16 -18.07 -0.98 5.41
C GLY A 16 -16.90 -0.41 4.62
N ARG A 17 -16.18 0.58 5.17
CA ARG A 17 -14.97 1.16 4.57
C ARG A 17 -13.75 0.90 5.43
N TYR A 18 -12.61 0.83 4.77
CA TYR A 18 -11.32 0.53 5.37
C TYR A 18 -10.33 1.62 5.03
N LEU A 19 -9.57 2.02 6.05
CA LEU A 19 -8.40 2.85 5.92
C LEU A 19 -7.22 1.94 5.57
N VAL A 20 -6.57 2.24 4.45
CA VAL A 20 -5.38 1.55 3.98
C VAL A 20 -4.23 2.52 4.08
N VAL A 21 -3.18 2.14 4.81
CA VAL A 21 -1.99 2.97 5.05
C VAL A 21 -0.75 2.18 4.68
N ILE A 22 0.13 2.79 3.88
CA ILE A 22 1.44 2.26 3.55
C ILE A 22 2.48 3.24 4.06
N ASN A 23 3.35 2.77 4.95
CA ASN A 23 4.49 3.54 5.45
C ASN A 23 5.77 2.97 4.86
N GLY A 24 6.72 3.84 4.55
CA GLY A 24 8.06 3.42 4.18
C GLY A 24 9.13 4.17 4.95
N GLU A 25 10.28 3.55 5.12
CA GLU A 25 11.43 4.07 5.84
C GLU A 25 12.74 3.65 5.17
N GLY A 26 13.83 4.38 5.45
CA GLY A 26 15.16 4.06 4.95
C GLY A 26 15.43 4.47 3.49
N PHE A 27 14.58 5.30 2.88
CA PHE A 27 14.71 5.81 1.51
C PHE A 27 15.55 7.10 1.43
N HIS A 28 16.59 7.24 2.25
CA HIS A 28 17.39 8.48 2.35
C HIS A 28 18.06 8.92 1.03
N ASN A 29 18.31 7.98 0.11
CA ASN A 29 18.87 8.28 -1.21
C ASN A 29 17.81 8.71 -2.24
N SER A 30 16.55 8.79 -1.83
CA SER A 30 15.40 9.10 -2.69
C SER A 30 14.59 10.27 -2.13
N VAL A 31 15.15 11.10 -1.25
CA VAL A 31 14.49 12.29 -0.70
C VAL A 31 13.95 13.16 -1.84
N GLY A 32 12.67 13.57 -1.73
CA GLY A 32 11.96 14.33 -2.74
C GLY A 32 11.45 13.52 -3.93
N ALA A 33 11.83 12.24 -4.06
CA ALA A 33 11.31 11.38 -5.10
C ALA A 33 9.81 11.13 -4.92
N GLU A 34 9.08 11.06 -6.03
CA GLU A 34 7.67 10.68 -6.05
C GLU A 34 7.50 9.22 -5.60
N VAL A 35 6.44 8.98 -4.83
CA VAL A 35 6.08 7.67 -4.30
C VAL A 35 4.65 7.34 -4.71
N ALA A 36 4.46 6.14 -5.27
CA ALA A 36 3.15 5.55 -5.50
C ALA A 36 3.16 4.08 -5.06
N ALA A 37 1.98 3.49 -4.90
CA ALA A 37 1.86 2.08 -4.56
C ALA A 37 0.71 1.42 -5.30
N ARG A 38 0.88 0.13 -5.59
CA ARG A 38 -0.16 -0.77 -6.11
C ARG A 38 -0.52 -1.77 -5.02
N VAL A 39 -1.78 -1.81 -4.61
CA VAL A 39 -2.32 -2.77 -3.65
C VAL A 39 -2.84 -3.98 -4.43
N ARG A 40 -2.49 -5.19 -3.96
CA ARG A 40 -2.70 -6.45 -4.66
C ARG A 40 -3.17 -7.53 -3.69
N GLY A 41 -3.96 -8.47 -4.21
CA GLY A 41 -4.23 -9.74 -3.55
C GLY A 41 -3.05 -10.70 -3.68
N ASP A 42 -2.85 -11.59 -2.70
CA ASP A 42 -1.75 -12.55 -2.61
C ASP A 42 -2.18 -13.96 -3.03
N ASP A 43 -2.98 -14.11 -4.10
CA ASP A 43 -3.35 -15.43 -4.63
C ASP A 43 -2.28 -15.98 -5.62
N PRO A 44 -1.84 -17.24 -5.46
CA PRO A 44 -0.98 -17.94 -6.42
C PRO A 44 -1.57 -18.11 -7.84
N VAL A 45 -2.87 -17.88 -8.05
CA VAL A 45 -3.58 -18.09 -9.32
C VAL A 45 -3.97 -16.76 -9.99
N PHE A 46 -4.33 -15.73 -9.22
CA PHE A 46 -4.67 -14.39 -9.72
C PHE A 46 -4.05 -13.30 -8.83
N ASP A 47 -2.87 -12.83 -9.22
CA ASP A 47 -2.18 -11.70 -8.57
C ASP A 47 -2.85 -10.38 -9.01
N ASP A 48 -4.12 -10.19 -8.64
CA ASP A 48 -4.97 -9.13 -9.16
C ASP A 48 -4.60 -7.77 -8.54
N SER A 49 -4.42 -6.78 -9.42
CA SER A 49 -4.23 -5.39 -9.00
C SER A 49 -5.57 -4.83 -8.50
N LEU A 50 -5.71 -4.69 -7.18
CA LEU A 50 -6.94 -4.22 -6.55
C LEU A 50 -7.18 -2.72 -6.79
N PHE A 51 -6.18 -1.89 -6.47
CA PHE A 51 -6.19 -0.44 -6.70
C PHE A 51 -4.79 0.17 -6.51
N SER A 52 -4.64 1.46 -6.81
CA SER A 52 -3.39 2.20 -6.61
C SER A 52 -3.57 3.38 -5.65
N ILE A 53 -2.51 3.73 -4.94
CA ILE A 53 -2.43 4.90 -4.03
C ILE A 53 -1.30 5.80 -4.50
N GLY A 54 -1.51 7.12 -4.42
CA GLY A 54 -0.47 8.11 -4.76
C GLY A 54 -0.26 8.36 -6.26
N VAL A 55 -1.02 7.72 -7.14
CA VAL A 55 -0.98 8.01 -8.58
C VAL A 55 -1.66 9.35 -8.84
N GLY A 56 -0.92 10.30 -9.43
CA GLY A 56 -1.45 11.63 -9.79
C GLY A 56 -1.58 12.62 -8.62
N ILE A 57 -1.19 12.22 -7.40
CA ILE A 57 -1.11 13.10 -6.22
C ILE A 57 0.36 13.15 -5.81
N PRO A 58 0.96 14.34 -5.67
CA PRO A 58 2.37 14.46 -5.27
C PRO A 58 2.54 13.95 -3.84
N ASN A 59 2.98 12.71 -3.71
CA ASN A 59 3.49 12.13 -2.46
C ASN A 59 4.98 11.92 -2.66
N HIS A 60 5.77 12.36 -1.68
CA HIS A 60 7.22 12.38 -1.81
C HIS A 60 7.88 11.77 -0.58
N VAL A 61 9.07 11.20 -0.77
CA VAL A 61 9.94 10.80 0.33
C VAL A 61 10.39 12.05 1.09
N LEU A 62 10.14 12.07 2.39
CA LEU A 62 10.48 13.14 3.31
C LEU A 62 12.00 13.21 3.57
N PRO A 63 12.51 14.32 4.14
CA PRO A 63 13.95 14.50 4.40
C PRO A 63 14.58 13.42 5.29
N ASP A 64 13.79 12.80 6.17
CA ASP A 64 14.22 11.69 7.03
C ASP A 64 14.19 10.33 6.30
N GLY A 65 13.92 10.30 5.00
CA GLY A 65 13.84 9.07 4.21
C GLY A 65 12.56 8.27 4.42
N SER A 66 11.54 8.85 5.06
CA SER A 66 10.24 8.20 5.26
C SER A 66 9.18 8.67 4.24
N PHE A 67 8.09 7.93 4.13
CA PHE A 67 6.86 8.39 3.48
C PHE A 67 5.63 7.73 4.11
N SER A 68 4.46 8.32 3.90
CA SER A 68 3.18 7.70 4.23
C SER A 68 2.17 7.94 3.10
N LEU A 69 1.56 6.87 2.62
CA LEU A 69 0.45 6.89 1.67
C LEU A 69 -0.79 6.37 2.36
N SER A 70 -1.94 7.00 2.15
CA SER A 70 -3.21 6.48 2.67
C SER A 70 -4.39 6.73 1.75
N THR A 71 -5.40 5.86 1.86
CA THR A 71 -6.69 6.01 1.19
C THR A 71 -7.79 5.29 1.96
N VAL A 72 -9.05 5.65 1.70
CA VAL A 72 -10.23 4.97 2.26
C VAL A 72 -11.02 4.30 1.15
N VAL A 73 -11.09 2.97 1.18
CA VAL A 73 -11.76 2.15 0.16
C VAL A 73 -12.96 1.40 0.76
N PRO A 74 -13.99 1.05 -0.05
CA PRO A 74 -15.00 0.09 0.38
C PRO A 74 -14.39 -1.31 0.56
N GLY A 75 -14.91 -2.13 1.49
CA GLY A 75 -14.43 -3.50 1.72
C GLY A 75 -14.43 -4.38 0.46
N SER A 76 -15.38 -4.17 -0.45
CA SER A 76 -15.42 -4.86 -1.76
C SER A 76 -14.21 -4.62 -2.67
N LYS A 77 -13.34 -3.66 -2.36
CA LYS A 77 -12.05 -3.44 -3.06
C LYS A 77 -10.89 -4.22 -2.44
N LEU A 78 -11.09 -4.77 -1.24
CA LEU A 78 -10.13 -5.58 -0.50
C LEU A 78 -10.50 -7.07 -0.53
N ASN A 79 -11.67 -7.39 -1.08
CA ASN A 79 -12.15 -8.76 -1.22
C ASN A 79 -11.46 -9.40 -2.43
N GLU A 80 -10.62 -10.40 -2.17
CA GLU A 80 -9.95 -11.18 -3.21
C GLU A 80 -10.75 -12.45 -3.57
N ASP A 81 -11.34 -13.14 -2.59
CA ASP A 81 -12.01 -14.42 -2.83
C ASP A 81 -13.06 -14.84 -1.77
N TRP A 82 -13.44 -16.13 -1.77
CA TRP A 82 -14.46 -16.72 -0.89
C TRP A 82 -13.86 -17.18 0.46
N GLY A 83 -12.68 -16.67 0.84
CA GLY A 83 -11.87 -17.08 1.98
C GLY A 83 -11.39 -15.93 2.89
N GLN A 84 -10.16 -16.05 3.39
CA GLN A 84 -9.49 -14.99 4.14
C GLN A 84 -8.69 -14.16 3.14
N ASP A 85 -8.98 -12.88 3.03
CA ASP A 85 -8.28 -11.97 2.12
C ASP A 85 -6.81 -11.83 2.52
N GLU A 86 -5.91 -11.95 1.56
CA GLU A 86 -4.47 -11.79 1.74
C GLU A 86 -3.98 -10.61 0.89
N ILE A 87 -3.58 -9.50 1.52
CA ILE A 87 -3.36 -8.24 0.81
C ILE A 87 -1.95 -7.73 1.07
N TYR A 88 -1.25 -7.34 0.00
CA TYR A 88 0.05 -6.69 0.08
C TYR A 88 0.11 -5.47 -0.85
N ALA A 89 1.20 -4.71 -0.78
CA ALA A 89 1.45 -3.63 -1.72
C ALA A 89 2.85 -3.70 -2.33
N LEU A 90 2.95 -3.27 -3.58
CA LEU A 90 4.20 -2.94 -4.27
C LEU A 90 4.35 -1.42 -4.29
N VAL A 91 5.37 -0.93 -3.60
CA VAL A 91 5.72 0.49 -3.55
C VAL A 91 6.72 0.81 -4.63
N ASP A 92 6.41 1.80 -5.46
CA ASP A 92 7.27 2.35 -6.48
C ASP A 92 7.75 3.74 -6.04
N VAL A 93 9.04 3.83 -5.72
CA VAL A 93 9.73 5.10 -5.44
C VAL A 93 10.53 5.48 -6.68
N LYS A 94 10.29 6.66 -7.24
CA LYS A 94 10.94 7.10 -8.48
C LYS A 94 12.46 7.13 -8.32
N GLY A 95 13.17 6.42 -9.21
CA GLY A 95 14.63 6.29 -9.16
C GLY A 95 15.16 5.26 -8.15
N PHE A 96 14.27 4.62 -7.39
CA PHE A 96 14.61 3.45 -6.57
C PHE A 96 14.46 2.20 -7.46
N GLY A 97 15.57 1.53 -7.77
CA GLY A 97 15.70 0.62 -8.91
C GLY A 97 14.76 -0.60 -8.99
N SER A 98 13.98 -0.87 -7.95
CA SER A 98 12.96 -1.92 -7.93
C SER A 98 11.82 -1.54 -6.98
N SER A 99 10.63 -2.08 -7.20
CA SER A 99 9.52 -1.92 -6.25
C SER A 99 9.85 -2.59 -4.90
N VAL A 100 9.34 -2.02 -3.81
CA VAL A 100 9.46 -2.59 -2.45
C VAL A 100 8.12 -3.25 -2.08
N ARG A 101 8.16 -4.56 -1.79
CA ARG A 101 6.99 -5.30 -1.31
C ARG A 101 6.80 -5.07 0.19
N THR A 102 5.56 -4.85 0.61
CA THR A 102 5.19 -4.79 2.04
C THR A 102 5.04 -6.17 2.67
N ASN A 103 4.74 -6.21 3.97
CA ASN A 103 4.09 -7.37 4.58
C ASN A 103 2.74 -7.68 3.92
N THR A 104 2.32 -8.95 4.00
CA THR A 104 0.95 -9.39 3.69
C THR A 104 0.08 -9.21 4.93
N VAL A 105 -1.07 -8.56 4.77
CA VAL A 105 -2.11 -8.40 5.80
C VAL A 105 -3.22 -9.39 5.49
N LYS A 106 -3.62 -10.17 6.49
CA LYS A 106 -4.70 -11.16 6.36
C LYS A 106 -5.94 -10.73 7.13
N GLY A 107 -7.13 -10.87 6.55
CA GLY A 107 -8.37 -10.44 7.19
C GLY A 107 -9.63 -10.88 6.47
N HIS A 108 -10.78 -10.45 7.01
CA HIS A 108 -12.07 -10.50 6.33
C HIS A 108 -12.57 -9.07 6.25
N PHE A 109 -12.45 -8.46 5.06
CA PHE A 109 -12.71 -7.03 4.86
C PHE A 109 -14.12 -6.77 4.32
#